data_AF-E1YLP0-F1
#
_entry.id   AF-E1YLP0-F1
#
_cell.length_a   1.000
_cell.length_b   1.000
_cell.length_c   1.000
_cell.angle_alpha   90.00
_cell.angle_beta   90.00
_cell.angle_gamma   90.00
#
_symmetry.space_group_name_H-M   'P 1'
#
loop_
_entity.id
_entity.type
_entity.pdbx_description
1 polymer ?
#
loop_
_entity_poly.entity_id
_entity_poly.type
_entity_poly.pdbx_seq_one_letter_code
_entity_poly.pdbx_strand_id
1 'polypeptide(L)'
;MMQEIFNYRPMALLFVAAFAAGSLTAACYFYILYKSVIKTARSQKAAMTFIISYIIRIVLCSACFAAAAYFADIIGLIASTSGFFTTRAILLKYLSDNKDAQRWI
;
A
#
# COMPACT_ATOMS: atom_id res chain seq x y z
N MET A 1 -33.15 3.74 23.23
CA MET A 1 -32.83 2.98 22.01
C MET A 1 -32.32 3.83 20.84
N MET A 2 -32.06 5.14 20.99
CA MET A 2 -31.46 5.99 19.94
C MET A 2 -29.98 6.36 20.18
N GLN A 3 -29.37 5.94 21.29
CA GLN A 3 -27.96 6.27 21.58
C GLN A 3 -26.95 5.30 20.93
N GLU A 4 -27.37 4.13 20.46
CA GLU A 4 -26.46 3.18 19.82
C GLU A 4 -26.08 3.61 18.40
N ILE A 5 -26.94 4.34 17.68
CA ILE A 5 -26.70 4.74 16.28
C ILE A 5 -25.54 5.76 16.17
N PHE A 6 -25.32 6.57 17.21
CA PHE A 6 -24.21 7.53 17.23
C PHE A 6 -22.85 6.92 17.56
N ASN A 7 -22.81 5.70 18.13
CA ASN A 7 -21.58 5.06 18.59
C ASN A 7 -20.89 4.21 17.49
N TYR A 8 -21.56 3.91 16.37
CA TYR A 8 -20.98 3.17 15.25
C TYR A 8 -20.24 4.05 14.23
N ARG A 9 -20.52 5.36 14.19
CA ARG A 9 -19.86 6.30 13.27
C ARG A 9 -18.33 6.38 13.41
N PRO A 10 -17.73 6.42 14.62
CA PRO A 10 -16.28 6.46 14.74
C PRO A 10 -15.61 5.17 14.24
N MET A 11 -16.22 4.01 14.49
CA MET A 11 -15.66 2.72 14.06
C MET A 11 -15.67 2.55 12.54
N ALA A 12 -16.76 2.95 11.87
CA ALA A 12 -16.82 2.94 10.41
C ALA A 12 -15.78 3.88 9.77
N LEU A 13 -15.58 5.06 10.35
CA LEU A 13 -14.57 6.02 9.89
C LEU A 13 -13.14 5.48 10.05
N LEU A 14 -12.83 4.85 11.18
CA LEU A 14 -11.53 4.22 11.41
C LEU A 14 -11.28 3.08 10.42
N PHE A 15 -12.31 2.32 10.06
CA PHE A 15 -12.23 1.26 9.05
C PHE A 15 -11.88 1.81 7.67
N VAL A 16 -12.58 2.86 7.25
CA VAL A 16 -12.35 3.52 5.95
C VAL A 16 -10.97 4.16 5.93
N ALA A 17 -10.55 4.80 7.03
CA ALA A 17 -9.22 5.39 7.16
C ALA A 17 -8.12 4.32 7.09
N ALA A 18 -8.29 3.18 7.78
CA ALA A 18 -7.35 2.07 7.73
C ALA A 18 -7.25 1.45 6.32
N PHE A 19 -8.38 1.25 5.65
CA PHE A 19 -8.43 0.79 4.25
C PHE A 19 -7.73 1.77 3.30
N ALA A 20 -8.01 3.07 3.44
CA ALA A 20 -7.40 4.12 2.64
C ALA A 20 -5.88 4.21 2.89
N ALA A 21 -5.45 4.06 4.14
CA ALA A 21 -4.03 4.00 4.49
C ALA A 21 -3.34 2.82 3.79
N GLY A 22 -3.87 1.60 3.89
CA GLY A 22 -3.31 0.44 3.20
C GLY A 22 -3.28 0.57 1.68
N SER A 23 -4.31 1.18 1.10
CA SER A 23 -4.38 1.49 -0.34
C SER A 23 -3.31 2.49 -0.76
N LEU A 24 -3.11 3.56 0.02
CA LEU A 24 -2.07 4.56 -0.22
C LEU A 24 -0.66 3.93 -0.07
N THR A 25 -0.46 3.07 0.92
CA THR A 25 0.80 2.32 1.10
C THR A 25 1.11 1.47 -0.12
N ALA A 26 0.11 0.79 -0.71
CA ALA A 26 0.29 0.02 -1.94
C ALA A 26 0.66 0.91 -3.14
N ALA A 27 0.01 2.05 -3.31
CA ALA A 27 0.36 3.00 -4.37
C ALA A 27 1.80 3.53 -4.23
N CYS A 28 2.19 3.92 -3.02
CA CYS A 28 3.57 4.34 -2.71
C CYS A 28 4.58 3.21 -2.95
N TYR A 29 4.26 1.99 -2.54
CA TYR A 29 5.08 0.80 -2.79
C TYR A 29 5.36 0.61 -4.29
N PHE A 30 4.31 0.67 -5.11
CA PHE A 30 4.43 0.52 -6.57
C PHE A 30 5.19 1.67 -7.22
N TYR A 31 4.97 2.91 -6.76
CA TYR A 31 5.69 4.07 -7.26
C TYR A 31 7.20 3.97 -6.99
N ILE A 32 7.59 3.57 -5.78
CA ILE A 32 8.99 3.36 -5.39
C ILE A 32 9.59 2.21 -6.22
N LEU A 33 8.86 1.11 -6.38
CA LEU A 33 9.28 -0.02 -7.21
C LEU A 33 9.51 0.41 -8.66
N TYR A 34 8.56 1.12 -9.28
CA TYR A 34 8.65 1.62 -10.64
C TYR A 34 9.87 2.53 -10.85
N LYS A 35 10.07 3.51 -9.96
CA LYS A 35 11.26 4.37 -9.99
C LYS A 35 12.56 3.57 -9.83
N SER A 36 12.55 2.53 -9.01
CA SER A 36 13.72 1.68 -8.79
C SER A 36 14.05 0.88 -10.04
N VAL A 37 13.05 0.29 -10.71
CA VAL A 37 13.23 -0.48 -11.95
C VAL A 37 13.79 0.40 -13.07
N ILE A 38 13.18 1.57 -13.32
CA ILE A 38 13.66 2.52 -14.35
C ILE A 38 15.10 2.96 -14.10
N LYS A 39 15.43 3.26 -12.84
CA LYS A 39 16.78 3.75 -12.49
C LYS A 39 17.83 2.65 -12.59
N THR A 40 17.41 1.40 -12.39
CA THR A 40 18.28 0.23 -12.46
C THR A 40 18.64 -0.13 -13.90
N ALA A 41 17.72 0.03 -14.86
CA ALA A 41 17.99 -0.20 -16.28
C ALA A 41 19.13 0.67 -16.87
N ARG A 42 19.57 1.71 -16.15
CA ARG A 42 20.62 2.65 -16.59
C ARG A 42 21.90 2.64 -15.76
N SER A 43 22.05 1.81 -14.72
CA SER A 43 23.19 1.94 -13.77
C SER A 43 23.84 0.62 -13.36
N GLN A 44 25.18 0.55 -13.41
CA GLN A 44 26.00 -0.53 -12.83
C GLN A 44 25.78 -0.74 -11.31
N LYS A 45 25.22 0.24 -10.59
CA LYS A 45 24.86 0.15 -9.16
C LYS A 45 23.42 -0.33 -8.93
N ALA A 46 22.90 -1.12 -9.87
CA ALA A 46 21.59 -1.76 -9.88
C ALA A 46 21.24 -2.44 -8.54
N ALA A 47 22.12 -3.31 -8.04
CA ALA A 47 21.88 -4.13 -6.86
C ALA A 47 21.66 -3.28 -5.59
N MET A 48 22.46 -2.22 -5.40
CA MET A 48 22.36 -1.37 -4.21
C MET A 48 21.07 -0.54 -4.21
N THR A 49 20.61 -0.11 -5.39
CA THR A 49 19.33 0.60 -5.54
C THR A 49 18.14 -0.30 -5.22
N PHE A 50 18.18 -1.57 -5.63
CA PHE A 50 17.16 -2.56 -5.29
C PHE A 50 17.09 -2.85 -3.79
N ILE A 51 18.23 -2.99 -3.12
CA ILE A 51 18.30 -3.26 -1.67
C ILE A 51 17.71 -2.08 -0.88
N ILE A 52 18.14 -0.84 -1.18
CA ILE A 52 17.62 0.36 -0.51
C ILE A 52 16.12 0.49 -0.73
N SER A 53 15.66 0.31 -1.97
CA SER A 53 14.23 0.31 -2.32
C SER A 53 13.45 -0.76 -1.56
N TYR A 54 14.01 -1.95 -1.40
CA TYR A 54 13.39 -3.04 -0.63
C TYR A 54 13.25 -2.71 0.85
N ILE A 55 14.31 -2.18 1.47
CA ILE A 55 14.29 -1.76 2.88
C ILE A 55 13.23 -0.69 3.11
N ILE A 56 13.18 0.33 2.25
CA ILE A 56 12.17 1.41 2.35
C ILE A 56 10.76 0.83 2.27
N ARG A 57 10.52 -0.12 1.36
CA ARG A 57 9.21 -0.76 1.20
C ARG A 57 8.80 -1.56 2.43
N ILE A 58 9.72 -2.33 3.03
CA ILE A 58 9.44 -3.05 4.29
C ILE A 58 9.13 -2.06 5.41
N VAL A 59 9.96 -1.03 5.61
CA VAL A 59 9.76 -0.05 6.67
C VAL A 59 8.42 0.67 6.51
N LEU A 60 8.06 1.06 5.29
CA LEU A 60 6.79 1.73 4.99
C LEU A 60 5.58 0.84 5.29
N CYS A 61 5.62 -0.43 4.83
CA CYS A 61 4.54 -1.38 5.08
C CYS A 61 4.42 -1.69 6.57
N SER A 62 5.52 -1.99 7.26
CA SER A 62 5.52 -2.28 8.69
C SER A 62 5.01 -1.11 9.51
N ALA A 63 5.42 0.12 9.19
CA ALA A 63 4.94 1.32 9.88
C ALA A 63 3.42 1.54 9.69
N CYS A 64 2.90 1.37 8.47
CA CYS A 64 1.46 1.51 8.20
C CYS A 64 0.62 0.41 8.87
N PHE A 65 1.07 -0.84 8.84
CA PHE A 65 0.35 -1.93 9.51
C PHE A 65 0.43 -1.82 11.04
N ALA A 66 1.57 -1.41 11.59
CA ALA A 66 1.71 -1.13 13.01
C ALA A 66 0.80 0.03 13.46
N ALA A 67 0.74 1.11 12.67
CA ALA A 67 -0.18 2.21 12.94
C ALA A 67 -1.66 1.76 12.86
N ALA A 68 -2.02 0.98 11.83
CA ALA A 68 -3.38 0.45 11.72
C ALA A 68 -3.76 -0.47 12.89
N ALA A 69 -2.82 -1.30 13.37
CA ALA A 69 -3.03 -2.14 14.55
C ALA A 69 -3.18 -1.32 15.84
N TYR A 70 -2.42 -0.24 15.99
CA TYR A 70 -2.45 0.62 17.17
C TYR A 70 -3.74 1.44 17.29
N PHE A 71 -4.29 1.92 16.17
CA PHE A 71 -5.46 2.82 16.17
C PHE A 71 -6.81 2.13 15.97
N ALA A 72 -6.85 0.93 15.39
CA ALA A 72 -8.10 0.26 15.02
C ALA A 72 -8.09 -1.25 15.30
N ASP A 73 -7.19 -1.71 16.17
CA ASP A 73 -7.03 -3.11 16.59
C ASP A 73 -6.82 -4.08 15.40
N ILE A 74 -7.09 -5.37 15.61
CA ILE A 74 -7.03 -6.44 14.60
C ILE A 74 -7.91 -6.10 13.38
N ILE A 75 -9.04 -5.44 13.62
CA ILE A 75 -10.01 -5.08 12.59
C ILE A 75 -9.41 -4.05 11.61
N GLY A 76 -8.71 -3.04 12.11
CA GLY A 76 -7.97 -2.07 11.32
C GLY A 76 -6.84 -2.69 10.52
N LEU A 77 -6.18 -3.72 11.08
CA LEU A 77 -5.16 -4.49 10.37
C LEU A 77 -5.76 -5.22 9.15
N ILE A 78 -6.91 -5.86 9.31
CA ILE A 78 -7.62 -6.55 8.22
C ILE A 78 -8.06 -5.53 7.15
N ALA A 79 -8.64 -4.41 7.57
CA ALA A 79 -9.07 -3.33 6.68
C ALA A 79 -7.90 -2.79 5.83
N SER A 80 -6.79 -2.43 6.48
CA SER A 80 -5.58 -1.94 5.82
C SER A 80 -4.98 -2.98 4.87
N THR A 81 -4.91 -4.24 5.30
CA THR A 81 -4.41 -5.35 4.47
C THR A 81 -5.27 -5.53 3.22
N SER A 82 -6.60 -5.48 3.36
CA SER A 82 -7.53 -5.59 2.23
C SER A 82 -7.38 -4.43 1.24
N GLY A 83 -7.18 -3.19 1.72
CA GLY A 83 -6.92 -2.02 0.88
C GLY A 83 -5.61 -2.14 0.10
N PHE A 84 -4.57 -2.65 0.77
CA PHE A 84 -3.27 -2.90 0.15
C PHE A 84 -3.37 -3.92 -0.99
N PHE A 85 -4.00 -5.07 -0.75
CA PHE A 85 -4.15 -6.12 -1.76
C PHE A 85 -5.09 -5.72 -2.91
N THR A 86 -6.20 -5.05 -2.60
CA THR A 86 -7.13 -4.55 -3.62
C THR A 86 -6.43 -3.57 -4.56
N THR A 87 -5.71 -2.60 -4.00
CA THR A 87 -4.97 -1.60 -4.79
C THR A 87 -3.86 -2.25 -5.62
N ARG A 88 -3.15 -3.23 -5.05
CA ARG A 88 -2.16 -4.04 -5.77
C ARG A 88 -2.78 -4.79 -6.94
N ALA A 89 -3.94 -5.44 -6.76
CA ALA A 89 -4.61 -6.18 -7.82
C ALA A 89 -5.07 -5.26 -8.95
N ILE A 90 -5.63 -4.09 -8.61
CA ILE A 90 -6.04 -3.07 -9.59
C ILE A 90 -4.84 -2.54 -10.36
N LEU A 91 -3.75 -2.18 -9.68
CA LEU A 91 -2.53 -1.70 -10.32
C LEU A 91 -1.90 -2.76 -11.24
N LEU A 92 -1.84 -4.02 -10.79
CA LEU A 92 -1.32 -5.11 -11.62
C LEU A 92 -2.19 -5.37 -12.85
N LYS A 93 -3.52 -5.34 -12.69
CA LYS A 93 -4.45 -5.45 -13.82
C LYS A 93 -4.26 -4.28 -14.79
N TYR A 94 -4.18 -3.05 -14.29
CA TYR A 94 -3.95 -1.85 -15.10
C TYR A 94 -2.63 -1.94 -15.87
N LEU A 95 -1.55 -2.40 -15.24
CA LEU A 95 -0.26 -2.61 -15.89
C LEU A 95 -0.29 -3.75 -16.91
N SER A 96 -1.08 -4.80 -16.67
CA SER A 96 -1.27 -5.91 -17.62
C SER A 96 -2.07 -5.49 -18.85
N ASP A 97 -3.10 -4.66 -18.66
CA ASP A 97 -3.97 -4.20 -19.75
C ASP A 97 -3.29 -3.09 -20.58
N ASN A 98 -2.37 -2.31 -19.99
CA ASN A 98 -1.56 -1.32 -20.69
C ASN A 98 -0.29 -1.95 -21.31
N LYS A 99 -0.37 -2.35 -22.57
CA LYS A 99 0.80 -2.83 -23.36
C LYS A 99 1.95 -1.81 -23.42
N ASP A 100 1.64 -0.51 -23.33
CA ASP A 100 2.67 0.53 -23.27
C ASP A 100 3.42 0.56 -21.93
N ALA A 101 2.78 0.13 -20.82
CA ALA A 101 3.43 -0.01 -19.52
C ALA A 101 4.31 -1.27 -19.45
N GLN A 102 3.96 -2.35 -20.17
CA GLN A 102 4.78 -3.56 -20.29
C GLN A 102 6.13 -3.33 -20.98
N ARG A 103 6.27 -2.30 -21.84
CA ARG A 103 7.57 -1.98 -22.48
C ARG A 103 8.62 -1.45 -21.50
N TRP A 104 8.25 -1.07 -20.28
CA TRP A 104 9.12 -0.42 -19.30
C TRP A 104 9.40 -1.25 -18.04
N ILE A 105 8.84 -2.47 -17.95
CA ILE A 105 9.10 -3.45 -16.88
C ILE A 105 9.98 -4.55 -17.45
#